data_AF-A0A7R9DS62-F1
#
_entry.id   AF-A0A7R9DS62-F1
#
_cell.length_a   1.000
_cell.length_b   1.000
_cell.length_c   1.000
_cell.angle_alpha   90.00
_cell.angle_beta   90.00
_cell.angle_gamma   90.00
#
_symmetry.space_group_name_H-M   'P 1'
#
loop_
_entity.id
_entity.type
_entity.pdbx_description
1 polymer ?
#
loop_
_entity_poly.entity_id
_entity_poly.type
_entity_poly.pdbx_seq_one_letter_code
_entity_poly.pdbx_strand_id
1 'polypeptide(L)'
;PSLKNNKNITWPLCQQEGTERERKTRLFARDRTTSSAKVKKQAEKSLSLETRSAAMTPSPVQGDISFAEPRKVVMEQLGRVLPPDDTIPDHLTLVNCADPQGSLLASKLQERQQKVVGTLGPADIRAAVICLVSKIQKL
;
A
#
# COMPACT_ATOMS: atom_id res chain seq x y z
N PRO A 1 -5.47 -18.31 42.88
CA PRO A 1 -4.99 -19.41 42.01
C PRO A 1 -6.03 -19.68 40.89
N SER A 2 -5.80 -19.50 39.59
CA SER A 2 -4.58 -19.57 38.81
C SER A 2 -4.75 -18.72 37.53
N LEU A 3 -3.82 -17.80 37.29
CA LEU A 3 -3.59 -17.20 35.97
C LEU A 3 -2.82 -18.20 35.13
N LYS A 4 -3.47 -18.89 34.21
CA LYS A 4 -2.78 -19.62 33.14
C LYS A 4 -3.61 -19.56 31.85
N ASN A 5 -3.20 -18.70 30.94
CA ASN A 5 -3.19 -19.04 29.52
C ASN A 5 -2.24 -18.11 28.77
N ASN A 6 -0.95 -18.43 28.93
CA ASN A 6 0.12 -17.94 28.08
C ASN A 6 0.04 -18.74 26.77
N LYS A 7 -0.57 -18.17 25.73
CA LYS A 7 -0.53 -18.73 24.39
C LYS A 7 0.64 -18.03 23.69
N ASN A 8 1.72 -18.76 23.48
CA ASN A 8 2.88 -18.33 22.69
C ASN A 8 2.41 -17.82 21.33
N ILE A 9 2.41 -16.50 21.15
CA ILE A 9 2.32 -15.87 19.84
C ILE A 9 3.75 -15.82 19.32
N THR A 10 4.18 -16.90 18.69
CA THR A 10 5.44 -16.94 17.96
C THR A 10 5.22 -16.19 16.65
N TRP A 11 5.69 -14.95 16.60
CA TRP A 11 5.78 -14.21 15.34
C TRP A 11 6.84 -14.88 14.47
N PRO A 12 6.61 -15.08 13.15
CA PRO A 12 7.69 -15.47 12.26
C PRO A 12 8.70 -14.30 12.21
N LEU A 13 9.82 -14.47 12.93
CA LEU A 13 10.96 -13.58 12.84
C LEU A 13 11.51 -13.71 11.42
N CYS A 14 11.37 -12.64 10.62
CA CYS A 14 12.00 -12.56 9.31
C CYS A 14 13.52 -12.60 9.52
N GLN A 15 14.14 -13.73 9.22
CA GLN A 15 15.59 -13.89 9.24
C GLN A 15 16.19 -13.09 8.09
N GLN A 16 16.86 -12.01 8.47
CA GLN A 16 17.72 -11.24 7.60
C GLN A 16 19.06 -12.00 7.47
N GLU A 17 19.16 -12.92 6.51
CA GLU A 17 20.48 -13.38 6.05
C GLU A 17 21.04 -12.33 5.08
N GLY A 18 22.00 -11.56 5.57
CA GLY A 18 22.90 -10.80 4.71
C GLY A 18 23.86 -11.76 4.02
N THR A 19 23.70 -11.94 2.71
CA THR A 19 24.82 -12.32 1.84
C THR A 19 24.88 -11.35 0.66
N GLU A 20 25.79 -10.39 0.80
CA GLU A 20 26.35 -9.60 -0.28
C GLU A 20 26.91 -10.55 -1.35
N ARG A 21 26.39 -10.47 -2.58
CA ARG A 21 27.15 -10.79 -3.78
C ARG A 21 26.54 -10.11 -5.00
N GLU A 22 27.15 -8.97 -5.32
CA GLU A 22 27.18 -8.34 -6.63
C GLU A 22 27.18 -9.38 -7.76
N ARG A 23 26.13 -9.37 -8.59
CA ARG A 23 26.20 -9.79 -10.00
C ARG A 23 25.34 -8.88 -10.85
N LYS A 24 25.92 -7.72 -11.13
CA LYS A 24 25.54 -6.88 -12.26
C LYS A 24 25.51 -7.72 -13.54
N THR A 25 24.53 -7.39 -14.38
CA THR A 25 24.54 -7.44 -15.85
C THR A 25 24.93 -8.75 -16.52
N ARG A 26 23.98 -9.32 -17.28
CA ARG A 26 24.06 -9.55 -18.74
C ARG A 26 23.03 -10.58 -19.17
N LEU A 27 21.83 -10.12 -19.54
CA LEU A 27 20.94 -10.89 -20.42
C LEU A 27 20.48 -9.98 -21.58
N PHE A 28 21.46 -9.51 -22.34
CA PHE A 28 21.28 -9.21 -23.76
C PHE A 28 22.37 -9.96 -24.49
N ALA A 29 22.14 -11.24 -24.75
CA ALA A 29 22.93 -11.98 -25.73
C ALA A 29 22.25 -11.81 -27.09
N ARG A 30 22.71 -10.84 -27.88
CA ARG A 30 22.45 -10.82 -29.33
C ARG A 30 23.58 -10.10 -30.07
N ASP A 31 24.68 -10.81 -30.29
CA ASP A 31 25.59 -10.57 -31.41
C ASP A 31 25.40 -11.75 -32.38
N ARG A 32 25.57 -11.70 -33.70
CA ARG A 32 25.64 -10.72 -34.81
C ARG A 32 25.93 -11.59 -36.05
N THR A 33 25.87 -11.01 -37.25
CA THR A 33 26.27 -11.57 -38.58
C THR A 33 25.13 -12.35 -39.31
N THR A 34 24.86 -12.29 -40.63
CA THR A 34 25.57 -11.86 -41.86
C THR A 34 24.58 -11.48 -43.01
N SER A 35 24.95 -10.46 -43.80
CA SER A 35 24.66 -10.12 -45.23
C SER A 35 23.51 -10.74 -46.07
N SER A 36 22.76 -9.83 -46.71
CA SER A 36 22.30 -9.80 -48.13
C SER A 36 21.31 -10.83 -48.71
N ALA A 37 20.03 -10.45 -48.89
CA ALA A 37 19.24 -10.72 -50.11
C ALA A 37 17.92 -9.90 -50.12
N LYS A 38 17.59 -9.30 -51.27
CA LYS A 38 16.41 -8.46 -51.55
C LYS A 38 15.19 -9.32 -51.88
N VAL A 39 14.00 -9.08 -51.31
CA VAL A 39 12.68 -9.25 -51.98
C VAL A 39 11.64 -8.28 -51.37
N LYS A 40 10.75 -7.82 -52.25
CA LYS A 40 9.78 -6.71 -52.21
C LYS A 40 8.53 -6.94 -51.35
N LYS A 41 8.01 -5.81 -50.81
CA LYS A 41 6.60 -5.33 -50.83
C LYS A 41 5.55 -6.03 -49.95
N GLN A 42 5.12 -5.30 -48.91
CA GLN A 42 3.76 -5.11 -48.34
C GLN A 42 3.98 -4.58 -46.90
N ALA A 43 3.92 -3.28 -46.61
CA ALA A 43 2.71 -2.45 -46.51
C ALA A 43 1.55 -3.23 -45.88
N GLU A 44 1.43 -3.18 -44.56
CA GLU A 44 0.20 -2.83 -43.83
C GLU A 44 0.51 -2.66 -42.32
N LYS A 45 0.25 -1.45 -41.83
CA LYS A 45 -0.14 -1.08 -40.46
C LYS A 45 0.82 -1.39 -39.29
N SER A 46 1.83 -0.53 -39.14
CA SER A 46 2.46 -0.25 -37.85
C SER A 46 1.41 0.27 -36.86
N LEU A 47 1.15 -0.49 -35.79
CA LEU A 47 0.48 0.00 -34.58
C LEU A 47 1.43 1.00 -33.92
N SER A 48 1.40 2.24 -34.39
CA SER A 48 2.13 3.34 -33.77
C SER A 48 1.52 3.56 -32.40
N LEU A 49 2.33 3.23 -31.40
CA LEU A 49 2.26 3.73 -30.04
C LEU A 49 2.02 5.24 -30.14
N GLU A 50 0.79 5.66 -29.90
CA GLU A 50 0.51 7.08 -29.69
C GLU A 50 1.12 7.43 -28.34
N THR A 51 2.33 7.95 -28.47
CA THR A 51 3.03 8.87 -27.59
C THR A 51 2.02 9.69 -26.79
N ARG A 52 1.59 9.16 -25.65
CA ARG A 52 1.00 9.98 -24.60
C ARG A 52 2.11 10.91 -24.15
N SER A 53 2.10 12.11 -24.71
CA SER A 53 2.77 13.29 -24.19
C SER A 53 2.39 13.39 -22.72
N ALA A 54 3.21 12.78 -21.87
CA ALA A 54 3.14 12.93 -20.44
C ALA A 54 3.45 14.40 -20.19
N ALA A 55 2.40 15.18 -19.99
CA ALA A 55 2.48 16.54 -19.53
C ALA A 55 3.45 16.55 -18.35
N MET A 56 4.58 17.22 -18.54
CA MET A 56 5.49 17.58 -17.47
C MET A 56 4.67 18.45 -16.52
N THR A 57 4.16 17.83 -15.46
CA THR A 57 3.65 18.53 -14.30
C THR A 57 4.77 18.52 -13.26
N PRO A 58 5.04 19.67 -12.63
CA PRO A 58 6.25 19.86 -11.86
C PRO A 58 6.25 18.97 -10.63
N SER A 59 7.40 18.35 -10.39
CA SER A 59 7.74 17.77 -9.10
C SER A 59 7.63 18.84 -8.00
N PRO A 60 6.95 18.57 -6.86
CA PRO A 60 7.26 19.25 -5.63
C PRO A 60 8.32 18.41 -4.91
N VAL A 61 9.59 18.80 -5.11
CA VAL A 61 10.65 18.45 -4.18
C VAL A 61 10.45 19.27 -2.91
N GLN A 62 10.35 18.54 -1.80
CA GLN A 62 10.50 18.98 -0.41
C GLN A 62 9.37 19.84 0.20
N GLY A 63 8.57 19.21 1.08
CA GLY A 63 7.95 19.91 2.21
C GLY A 63 6.43 19.86 2.30
N ASP A 64 5.80 18.68 2.22
CA ASP A 64 4.38 18.60 2.56
C ASP A 64 3.91 17.19 3.00
N ILE A 65 4.11 16.88 4.27
CA ILE A 65 3.43 15.74 4.93
C ILE A 65 2.00 16.15 5.38
N SER A 66 1.60 17.39 5.10
CA SER A 66 0.49 18.10 5.72
C SER A 66 -0.78 18.17 4.85
N PHE A 67 -0.71 18.14 3.51
CA PHE A 67 -1.90 18.30 2.65
C PHE A 67 -2.36 17.08 1.85
N ALA A 68 -1.72 15.91 1.98
CA ALA A 68 -2.27 14.70 1.36
C ALA A 68 -3.68 14.39 1.93
N GLU A 69 -4.66 14.18 1.05
CA GLU A 69 -6.01 13.76 1.40
C GLU A 69 -6.01 12.29 1.85
N PRO A 70 -6.80 11.89 2.87
CA PRO A 70 -6.94 10.50 3.25
C PRO A 70 -7.44 9.65 2.07
N ARG A 71 -7.00 8.40 2.02
CA ARG A 71 -7.41 7.50 0.95
C ARG A 71 -8.89 7.16 1.08
N LYS A 72 -9.61 7.05 -0.05
CA LYS A 72 -11.02 6.64 -0.09
C LYS A 72 -11.32 5.38 0.72
N VAL A 73 -10.44 4.37 0.64
CA VAL A 73 -10.59 3.11 1.40
C VAL A 73 -10.59 3.33 2.92
N VAL A 74 -9.84 4.31 3.42
CA VAL A 74 -9.81 4.66 4.85
C VAL A 74 -11.13 5.30 5.25
N MET A 75 -11.66 6.20 4.42
CA MET A 75 -12.97 6.81 4.68
C MET A 75 -14.09 5.76 4.69
N GLU A 76 -14.06 4.78 3.79
CA GLU A 76 -15.01 3.66 3.81
C GLU A 76 -14.84 2.78 5.05
N GLN A 77 -13.61 2.49 5.46
CA GLN A 77 -13.36 1.75 6.69
C GLN A 77 -13.89 2.51 7.91
N LEU A 78 -13.60 3.81 8.01
CA LEU A 78 -14.09 4.68 9.08
C LEU A 78 -15.61 4.69 9.15
N GLY A 79 -16.32 4.81 8.01
CA GLY A 79 -17.77 4.74 7.99
C GLY A 79 -18.35 3.40 8.49
N ARG A 80 -17.62 2.29 8.31
CA ARG A 80 -18.02 0.97 8.83
C ARG A 80 -17.70 0.80 10.32
N VAL A 81 -16.59 1.35 10.80
CA VAL A 81 -16.16 1.20 12.20
C VAL A 81 -16.75 2.25 13.15
N LEU A 82 -17.08 3.44 12.63
CA LEU A 82 -17.69 4.58 13.32
C LEU A 82 -19.03 4.92 12.65
N PRO A 83 -20.08 4.10 12.85
CA PRO A 83 -21.37 4.28 12.19
C PRO A 83 -22.03 5.63 12.53
N PRO A 84 -22.98 6.07 11.69
CA PRO A 84 -23.65 7.36 11.85
C PRO A 84 -24.51 7.45 13.12
N ASP A 85 -24.99 6.32 13.66
CA ASP A 85 -25.96 6.24 14.77
C ASP A 85 -25.36 6.53 16.17
N ASP A 86 -24.35 7.39 16.24
CA ASP A 86 -23.69 7.85 17.48
C ASP A 86 -23.18 6.75 18.44
N THR A 87 -22.98 5.55 17.92
CA THR A 87 -22.33 4.47 18.65
C THR A 87 -20.82 4.50 18.35
N ILE A 88 -20.02 4.71 19.40
CA ILE A 88 -18.56 4.67 19.34
C ILE A 88 -18.10 3.31 19.87
N PRO A 89 -17.20 2.60 19.17
CA PRO A 89 -16.67 1.34 19.67
C PRO A 89 -15.76 1.56 20.89
N ASP A 90 -15.69 0.56 21.77
CA ASP A 90 -14.80 0.57 22.94
C ASP A 90 -13.32 0.78 22.57
N HIS A 91 -12.92 0.32 21.39
CA HIS A 91 -11.56 0.44 20.88
C HIS A 91 -11.55 0.59 19.35
N LEU A 92 -10.59 1.35 18.85
CA LEU A 92 -10.28 1.51 17.43
C LEU A 92 -8.78 1.27 17.21
N THR A 93 -8.44 0.29 16.38
CA THR A 93 -7.06 -0.08 16.10
C THR A 93 -6.61 0.48 14.76
N LEU A 94 -5.62 1.35 14.77
CA LEU A 94 -4.97 1.84 13.55
C LEU A 94 -3.74 0.97 13.27
N VAL A 95 -3.69 0.37 12.09
CA VAL A 95 -2.55 -0.47 11.67
C VAL A 95 -1.89 0.17 10.45
N ASN A 96 -0.57 0.34 10.48
CA ASN A 96 0.16 0.74 9.29
C ASN A 96 0.28 -0.46 8.34
N CYS A 97 -0.38 -0.41 7.18
CA CYS A 97 -0.40 -1.47 6.19
C CYS A 97 0.60 -1.24 5.04
N ALA A 98 1.53 -0.28 5.17
CA ALA A 98 2.60 -0.10 4.20
C ALA A 98 3.60 -1.27 4.25
N ASP A 99 3.71 -1.90 5.43
CA ASP A 99 4.48 -3.11 5.64
C ASP A 99 3.60 -4.37 5.47
N PRO A 100 4.10 -5.44 4.81
CA PRO A 100 3.36 -6.69 4.66
C PRO A 100 2.89 -7.33 5.98
N GLN A 101 3.68 -7.24 7.06
CA GLN A 101 3.28 -7.77 8.37
C GLN A 101 2.14 -6.94 8.97
N GLY A 102 2.14 -5.64 8.74
CA GLY A 102 1.02 -4.76 9.12
C GLY A 102 -0.29 -5.15 8.42
N SER A 103 -0.23 -5.41 7.12
CA SER A 103 -1.39 -5.89 6.36
C SER A 103 -1.92 -7.23 6.90
N LEU A 104 -1.02 -8.20 7.15
CA LEU A 104 -1.39 -9.49 7.75
C LEU A 104 -2.01 -9.33 9.14
N LEU A 105 -1.43 -8.48 10.00
CA LEU A 105 -1.96 -8.17 11.33
C LEU A 105 -3.38 -7.58 11.22
N ALA A 106 -3.60 -6.63 10.31
CA ALA A 106 -4.91 -6.04 10.09
C ALA A 106 -5.96 -7.12 9.73
N SER A 107 -5.63 -8.04 8.83
CA SER A 107 -6.50 -9.17 8.50
C SER A 107 -6.76 -10.07 9.71
N LYS A 108 -5.74 -10.41 10.51
CA LYS A 108 -5.89 -11.26 11.71
C LYS A 108 -6.70 -10.62 12.84
N LEU A 109 -6.68 -9.29 12.94
CA LEU A 109 -7.52 -8.54 13.87
C LEU A 109 -8.97 -8.50 13.37
N GLN A 110 -9.18 -8.31 12.07
CA GLN A 110 -10.51 -8.34 11.46
C GLN A 110 -11.18 -9.72 11.56
N GLU A 111 -10.43 -10.82 11.40
CA GLU A 111 -10.91 -12.19 11.65
C GLU A 111 -11.44 -12.38 13.09
N ARG A 112 -10.93 -11.60 14.05
CA ARG A 112 -11.38 -11.57 15.45
C ARG A 112 -12.40 -10.47 15.75
N GLN A 113 -13.05 -9.95 14.71
CA GLN A 113 -14.07 -8.91 14.79
C GLN A 113 -13.61 -7.60 15.46
N GLN A 114 -12.30 -7.34 15.48
CA GLN A 114 -11.75 -6.09 16.01
C GLN A 114 -12.03 -4.93 15.06
N LYS A 115 -12.24 -3.73 15.59
CA LYS A 115 -12.45 -2.51 14.79
C LYS A 115 -11.11 -1.98 14.31
N VAL A 116 -10.76 -2.27 13.06
CA VAL A 116 -9.44 -1.98 12.48
C VAL A 116 -9.55 -1.03 11.29
N VAL A 117 -8.66 -0.04 11.23
CA VAL A 117 -8.47 0.83 10.07
C VAL A 117 -7.03 0.71 9.59
N GLY A 118 -6.87 0.38 8.31
CA GLY A 118 -5.57 0.23 7.65
C GLY A 118 -5.06 1.55 7.10
N THR A 119 -3.98 2.06 7.67
CA THR A 119 -3.34 3.35 7.35
C THR A 119 -2.09 3.14 6.48
N LEU A 120 -1.74 4.12 5.65
CA LEU A 120 -0.49 4.13 4.86
C LEU A 120 0.35 5.40 5.10
N GLY A 121 -0.19 6.36 5.84
CA GLY A 121 0.53 7.59 6.15
C GLY A 121 -0.27 8.56 7.00
N PRO A 122 0.30 9.76 7.25
CA PRO A 122 -0.25 10.73 8.19
C PRO A 122 -1.65 11.25 7.85
N ALA A 123 -1.98 11.35 6.55
CA ALA A 123 -3.32 11.74 6.09
C ALA A 123 -4.43 10.83 6.64
N ASP A 124 -4.20 9.51 6.58
CA ASP A 124 -5.15 8.51 7.05
C ASP A 124 -5.32 8.57 8.57
N ILE A 125 -4.21 8.76 9.29
CA ILE A 125 -4.20 8.88 10.75
C ILE A 125 -4.98 10.13 11.18
N ARG A 126 -4.71 11.28 10.53
CA ARG A 126 -5.45 12.52 10.79
C ARG A 126 -6.95 12.33 10.57
N ALA A 127 -7.34 11.71 9.45
CA ALA A 127 -8.76 11.48 9.16
C ALA A 127 -9.44 10.58 10.20
N ALA A 128 -8.76 9.51 10.64
CA ALA A 128 -9.29 8.63 11.68
C ALA A 128 -9.50 9.37 13.01
N VAL A 129 -8.51 10.17 13.44
CA VAL A 129 -8.60 10.94 14.68
C VAL A 129 -9.68 12.02 14.59
N ILE A 130 -9.74 12.77 13.49
CA ILE A 130 -10.77 13.81 13.28
C ILE A 130 -12.16 13.19 13.30
N CYS A 131 -12.35 12.06 12.61
CA CYS A 131 -13.64 11.36 12.58
C CYS A 131 -14.06 10.92 13.98
N LEU A 132 -13.13 10.31 14.74
CA LEU A 132 -13.39 9.86 16.11
C LEU A 132 -13.72 11.04 17.05
N VAL A 133 -12.91 12.10 17.02
CA VAL A 133 -13.14 13.30 17.84
C VAL A 133 -14.47 13.95 17.49
N SER A 134 -14.78 14.07 16.19
CA SER A 134 -16.06 14.62 15.73
C SER A 134 -17.25 13.78 16.18
N LYS A 135 -17.07 12.46 16.28
CA LYS A 135 -18.09 11.55 16.82
C LYS A 135 -18.28 11.76 18.31
N ILE A 136 -17.20 11.79 19.09
CA ILE A 136 -17.24 12.01 20.54
C ILE A 136 -17.89 13.35 20.89
N GLN A 137 -17.58 14.41 20.15
CA GLN A 137 -18.11 15.75 20.42
C GLN A 137 -19.59 15.92 20.06
N LYS A 138 -20.15 15.02 19.25
CA LYS A 138 -21.56 15.04 18.84
C LYS A 138 -22.46 14.13 19.68
N LEU A 139 -21.87 13.27 20.52
CA LEU A 139 -22.58 12.56 21.59
C LEU A 139 -23.20 13.55 22.57
#